data_AF-S8DGG7-F1
#
_entry.id   AF-S8DGG7-F1
#
_cell.length_a   1.000
_cell.length_b   1.000
_cell.length_c   1.000
_cell.angle_alpha   90.00
_cell.angle_beta   90.00
_cell.angle_gamma   90.00
#
_symmetry.space_group_name_H-M   'P 1'
#
loop_
_entity.id
_entity.type
_entity.pdbx_description
1 polymer ?
#
loop_
_entity_poly.entity_id
_entity_poly.type
_entity_poly.pdbx_seq_one_letter_code
_entity_poly.pdbx_strand_id
1 'polypeptide(L)'
;MVTHEDLVARRARQLLKRREDLNEVHRKVVAARYKSVQAFIKKNQHVIKDYDFERGDLVLVRNSQIETEHDRKAKPRYNGLMVVVRRTEGGSYILAELDGSVSRHRYAAFRVVPYRARRKVVVSIEDFEEWGEYLPDENEGLEERFALDNEEEEVSGTDGE
;
A
#
# COMPACT_ATOMS: atom_id res chain seq x y z
N MET A 1 -24.59 37.20 -1.79
CA MET A 1 -25.50 36.41 -2.64
C MET A 1 -24.84 36.32 -4.01
N VAL A 2 -24.69 35.14 -4.60
CA VAL A 2 -24.08 35.01 -5.94
C VAL A 2 -25.13 35.44 -6.98
N THR A 3 -24.78 36.35 -7.89
CA THR A 3 -25.73 36.85 -8.90
C THR A 3 -25.86 35.86 -10.08
N HIS A 4 -26.91 35.97 -10.87
CA HIS A 4 -27.09 35.11 -12.06
C HIS A 4 -25.93 35.28 -13.07
N GLU A 5 -25.45 36.51 -13.24
CA GLU A 5 -24.31 36.83 -14.11
C GLU A 5 -23.03 36.14 -13.63
N ASP A 6 -22.77 36.12 -12.32
CA ASP A 6 -21.63 35.42 -11.73
C ASP A 6 -21.67 33.91 -12.01
N LEU A 7 -22.86 33.30 -11.99
CA LEU A 7 -23.03 31.88 -12.28
C LEU A 7 -22.76 31.57 -13.75
N VAL A 8 -23.26 32.40 -14.67
CA VAL A 8 -23.02 32.26 -16.11
C VAL A 8 -21.53 32.42 -16.43
N ALA A 9 -20.87 33.41 -15.84
CA ALA A 9 -19.43 33.65 -16.04
C ALA A 9 -18.58 32.47 -15.53
N ARG A 10 -18.89 31.92 -14.35
CA ARG A 10 -18.20 30.73 -13.82
C ARG A 10 -18.41 29.50 -14.70
N ARG A 11 -19.63 29.29 -15.21
CA ARG A 11 -19.95 28.18 -16.10
C ARG A 11 -19.23 28.31 -17.45
N ALA A 12 -19.18 29.50 -18.02
CA ALA A 12 -18.42 29.77 -19.23
C ALA A 12 -16.92 29.48 -19.03
N ARG A 13 -16.33 29.91 -17.90
CA ARG A 13 -14.94 29.60 -17.54
C ARG A 13 -14.69 28.09 -17.40
N GLN A 14 -15.61 27.36 -16.77
CA GLN A 14 -15.52 25.89 -16.66
C GLN A 14 -15.59 25.19 -18.03
N LEU A 15 -16.47 25.63 -18.93
CA LEU A 15 -16.60 25.06 -20.27
C LEU A 15 -15.36 25.31 -21.13
N LEU A 16 -14.69 26.43 -20.92
CA LEU A 16 -13.49 26.80 -21.67
C LEU A 16 -12.27 25.93 -21.33
N LYS A 17 -12.28 25.23 -20.18
CA LYS A 17 -11.24 24.26 -19.75
C LYS A 17 -9.80 24.76 -19.93
N ARG A 18 -9.52 26.01 -19.54
CA ARG A 18 -8.17 26.58 -19.64
C ARG A 18 -7.19 25.75 -18.83
N ARG A 19 -5.99 25.53 -19.36
CA ARG A 19 -4.93 24.76 -18.69
C ARG A 19 -4.58 25.33 -17.32
N GLU A 20 -4.52 26.65 -17.20
CA GLU A 20 -4.26 27.36 -15.93
C GLU A 20 -5.30 27.03 -14.86
N ASP A 21 -6.59 27.15 -15.19
CA ASP A 21 -7.70 26.85 -14.28
C ASP A 21 -7.68 25.37 -13.87
N LEU A 22 -7.37 24.46 -14.80
CA LEU A 22 -7.25 23.02 -14.52
C LEU A 22 -6.08 22.71 -13.60
N ASN A 23 -4.93 23.34 -13.82
CA ASN A 23 -3.75 23.19 -12.97
C ASN A 23 -4.02 23.72 -11.55
N GLU A 24 -4.73 24.84 -11.42
CA GLU A 24 -5.11 25.38 -10.13
C GLU A 24 -6.06 24.43 -9.37
N VAL A 25 -7.08 23.91 -10.07
CA VAL A 25 -8.01 22.91 -9.50
C VAL A 25 -7.25 21.64 -9.10
N HIS A 26 -6.35 21.16 -9.95
CA HIS A 26 -5.52 19.99 -9.66
C HIS A 26 -4.72 20.20 -8.37
N ARG A 27 -3.98 21.31 -8.26
CA ARG A 27 -3.21 21.67 -7.05
C ARG A 27 -4.10 21.71 -5.80
N LYS A 28 -5.28 22.31 -5.89
CA LYS A 28 -6.25 22.37 -4.77
C LYS A 28 -6.74 21.00 -4.36
N VAL A 29 -7.07 20.13 -5.32
CA VAL A 29 -7.52 18.75 -5.05
C VAL A 29 -6.41 17.94 -4.41
N VAL A 30 -5.19 18.02 -4.94
CA VAL A 30 -4.01 17.31 -4.40
C VAL A 30 -3.72 17.77 -2.97
N ALA A 31 -3.68 19.08 -2.71
CA ALA A 31 -3.49 19.61 -1.38
C ALA A 31 -4.58 19.15 -0.39
N ALA A 32 -5.85 19.13 -0.84
CA ALA A 32 -6.96 18.63 -0.03
C ALA A 32 -6.85 17.13 0.26
N ARG A 33 -6.40 16.32 -0.71
CA ARG A 33 -6.13 14.89 -0.52
C ARG A 33 -5.05 14.66 0.53
N TYR A 34 -3.90 15.34 0.44
CA TYR A 34 -2.84 15.23 1.43
C TYR A 34 -3.30 15.63 2.83
N LYS A 35 -4.05 16.73 2.95
CA LYS A 35 -4.63 17.15 4.23
C LYS A 35 -5.59 16.11 4.81
N SER A 36 -6.40 15.49 3.96
CA SER A 36 -7.32 14.42 4.37
C SER A 36 -6.56 13.18 4.85
N VAL A 37 -5.50 12.75 4.12
CA VAL A 37 -4.63 11.64 4.52
C VAL A 37 -3.96 11.91 5.85
N GLN A 38 -3.37 13.09 6.06
CA GLN A 38 -2.76 13.47 7.32
C GLN A 38 -3.77 13.47 8.47
N ALA A 39 -4.97 14.02 8.27
CA ALA A 39 -6.02 14.02 9.27
C ALA A 39 -6.48 12.58 9.61
N PHE A 40 -6.56 11.71 8.61
CA PHE A 40 -6.91 10.30 8.78
C PHE A 40 -5.85 9.54 9.58
N ILE A 41 -4.56 9.71 9.23
CA ILE A 41 -3.44 9.10 9.96
C ILE A 41 -3.45 9.57 11.41
N LYS A 42 -3.56 10.88 11.66
CA LYS A 42 -3.62 11.45 13.01
C LYS A 42 -4.79 10.89 13.83
N LYS A 43 -5.99 10.82 13.23
CA LYS A 43 -7.18 10.29 13.90
C LYS A 43 -7.02 8.80 14.26
N ASN A 44 -6.38 8.02 13.39
CA ASN A 44 -6.25 6.57 13.53
C ASN A 44 -4.85 6.12 14.00
N GLN A 45 -4.03 7.02 14.54
CA GLN A 45 -2.64 6.73 14.94
C GLN A 45 -2.50 5.57 15.96
N HIS A 46 -3.56 5.27 16.70
CA HIS A 46 -3.61 4.19 17.69
C HIS A 46 -4.00 2.84 17.07
N VAL A 47 -4.59 2.84 15.87
CA VAL A 47 -5.06 1.66 15.15
C VAL A 47 -4.07 1.28 14.03
N ILE A 48 -3.63 2.27 13.26
CA ILE A 48 -2.67 2.08 12.18
C ILE A 48 -1.33 1.75 12.82
N LYS A 49 -0.90 0.51 12.64
CA LYS A 49 0.40 0.03 13.07
C LYS A 49 1.14 -0.39 11.82
N ASP A 50 2.28 0.26 11.60
CA ASP A 50 3.21 -0.14 10.56
C ASP A 50 4.22 -1.08 11.20
N TYR A 51 4.15 -2.36 10.85
CA TYR A 51 5.07 -3.37 11.33
C TYR A 51 6.10 -3.62 10.22
N ASP A 52 7.36 -3.50 10.60
CA ASP A 52 8.49 -3.90 9.76
C ASP A 52 9.02 -5.22 10.30
N PHE A 53 8.65 -6.32 9.65
CA PHE A 53 9.07 -7.65 10.06
C PHE A 53 10.32 -8.07 9.31
N GLU A 54 11.29 -8.57 10.06
CA GLU A 54 12.53 -9.08 9.50
C GLU A 54 12.37 -10.55 9.09
N ARG A 55 13.29 -11.03 8.25
CA ARG A 55 13.35 -12.44 7.88
C ARG A 55 13.52 -13.31 9.15
N GLY A 56 12.72 -14.36 9.26
CA GLY A 56 12.67 -15.23 10.43
C GLY A 56 11.63 -14.84 11.48
N ASP A 57 11.00 -13.67 11.37
CA ASP A 57 9.99 -13.25 12.34
C ASP A 57 8.74 -14.12 12.29
N LEU A 58 8.20 -14.43 13.47
CA LEU A 58 6.97 -15.17 13.63
C LEU A 58 5.77 -14.23 13.54
N VAL A 59 4.87 -14.54 12.60
CA VAL A 59 3.71 -13.71 12.28
C VAL A 59 2.42 -14.54 12.18
N LEU A 60 1.31 -13.85 12.37
CA LEU A 60 -0.04 -14.34 12.10
C LEU A 60 -0.61 -13.57 10.91
N VAL A 61 -1.30 -14.28 10.02
CA VAL A 61 -1.98 -13.65 8.88
C VAL A 61 -3.47 -13.55 9.16
N ARG A 62 -4.04 -12.35 9.07
CA ARG A 62 -5.49 -12.14 9.14
C ARG A 62 -6.20 -12.75 7.94
N ASN A 63 -7.29 -13.47 8.21
CA ASN A 63 -8.20 -13.93 7.18
C ASN A 63 -9.25 -12.84 6.89
N SER A 64 -8.91 -11.95 5.97
CA SER A 64 -9.76 -10.79 5.61
C SER A 64 -11.09 -11.18 5.00
N GLN A 65 -11.20 -12.36 4.36
CA GLN A 65 -12.47 -12.84 3.80
C GLN A 65 -13.46 -13.13 4.93
N ILE A 66 -13.01 -13.85 5.95
CA ILE A 66 -13.82 -14.23 7.11
C ILE A 66 -14.24 -13.00 7.94
N GLU A 67 -13.41 -11.96 8.02
CA GLU A 67 -13.75 -10.75 8.78
C GLU A 67 -15.04 -10.08 8.29
N THR A 68 -15.38 -10.22 7.00
CA THR A 68 -16.60 -9.64 6.40
C THR A 68 -17.82 -10.56 6.43
N GLU A 69 -17.67 -11.83 6.81
CA GLU A 69 -18.76 -12.82 6.77
C GLU A 69 -19.71 -12.71 7.97
N HIS A 70 -20.97 -13.12 7.75
CA HIS A 70 -22.00 -13.11 8.80
C HIS A 70 -21.82 -14.21 9.86
N ASP A 71 -21.18 -15.33 9.51
CA ASP A 71 -20.89 -16.47 10.40
C ASP A 71 -19.47 -16.44 11.00
N ARG A 72 -18.75 -15.33 10.84
CA ARG A 72 -17.35 -15.13 11.27
C ARG A 72 -17.02 -15.47 12.72
N LYS A 73 -18.01 -15.50 13.61
CA LYS A 73 -17.81 -15.81 15.03
C LYS A 73 -17.33 -17.25 15.26
N ALA A 74 -17.71 -18.18 14.38
CA ALA A 74 -17.35 -19.58 14.49
C ALA A 74 -16.07 -19.96 13.73
N LYS A 75 -15.51 -19.02 12.95
CA LYS A 75 -14.40 -19.26 12.03
C LYS A 75 -13.07 -18.73 12.58
N PRO A 76 -11.93 -19.33 12.20
CA PRO A 76 -10.62 -18.84 12.61
C PRO A 76 -10.35 -17.44 12.05
N ARG A 77 -9.96 -16.51 12.92
CA ARG A 77 -9.65 -15.11 12.53
C ARG A 77 -8.30 -14.98 11.84
N TYR A 78 -7.34 -15.79 12.27
CA TYR A 78 -5.99 -15.80 11.74
C TYR A 78 -5.74 -17.15 11.09
N ASN A 79 -4.99 -17.13 10.00
CA ASN A 79 -4.31 -18.31 9.51
C ASN A 79 -3.21 -18.69 10.51
N GLY A 80 -2.66 -19.89 10.37
CA GLY A 80 -1.67 -20.46 11.29
C GLY A 80 -0.45 -19.56 11.53
N LEU A 81 0.41 -20.03 12.43
CA LEU A 81 1.69 -19.39 12.70
C LEU A 81 2.61 -19.53 11.48
N MET A 82 3.13 -18.41 10.99
CA MET A 82 4.01 -18.36 9.82
C MET A 82 5.32 -17.62 10.14
N VAL A 83 6.30 -17.81 9.28
CA VAL A 83 7.65 -17.22 9.35
C VAL A 83 7.83 -16.30 8.15
N VAL A 84 8.39 -15.11 8.38
CA VAL A 84 8.72 -14.18 7.30
C VAL A 84 9.94 -14.67 6.53
N VAL A 85 9.78 -14.88 5.22
CA VAL A 85 10.89 -15.23 4.33
C VAL A 85 11.57 -13.97 3.82
N ARG A 86 10.78 -13.03 3.28
CA ARG A 86 11.25 -11.70 2.87
C ARG A 86 10.10 -10.73 2.70
N ARG A 87 10.43 -9.44 2.75
CA ARG A 87 9.58 -8.33 2.31
C ARG A 87 9.87 -8.04 0.83
N THR A 88 8.82 -7.68 0.09
CA THR A 88 8.88 -7.23 -1.31
C THR A 88 8.97 -5.71 -1.39
N GLU A 89 9.45 -5.17 -2.51
CA GLU A 89 9.51 -3.72 -2.74
C GLU A 89 8.13 -3.07 -2.63
N GLY A 90 7.08 -3.76 -3.10
CA GLY A 90 5.68 -3.33 -2.93
C GLY A 90 5.13 -3.42 -1.51
N GLY A 91 5.97 -3.77 -0.52
CA GLY A 91 5.62 -3.83 0.89
C GLY A 91 4.80 -5.06 1.31
N SER A 92 4.60 -6.02 0.42
CA SER A 92 3.99 -7.32 0.76
C SER A 92 5.03 -8.29 1.33
N TYR A 93 4.58 -9.30 2.08
CA TYR A 93 5.43 -10.32 2.69
C TYR A 93 5.24 -11.67 2.00
N ILE A 94 6.35 -12.34 1.76
CA ILE A 94 6.38 -13.78 1.46
C ILE A 94 6.60 -14.51 2.78
N LEU A 95 5.71 -15.44 3.06
CA LEU A 95 5.68 -16.16 4.33
C LEU A 95 5.79 -17.66 4.09
N ALA A 96 6.34 -18.37 5.06
CA ALA A 96 6.40 -19.82 5.08
C ALA A 96 5.72 -20.39 6.33
N GLU A 97 5.22 -21.62 6.23
CA GLU A 97 4.80 -22.38 7.40
C GLU A 97 6.02 -22.92 8.17
N LEU A 98 5.80 -23.40 9.39
CA LEU A 98 6.88 -23.85 10.29
C LEU A 98 7.60 -25.12 9.82
N ASP A 99 7.02 -25.84 8.87
CA ASP A 99 7.56 -27.04 8.26
C ASP A 99 8.55 -26.74 7.12
N GLY A 100 8.78 -25.47 6.79
CA GLY A 100 9.60 -25.07 5.64
C GLY A 100 8.78 -24.68 4.40
N SER A 101 7.47 -24.97 4.37
CA SER A 101 6.65 -24.78 3.19
C SER A 101 6.39 -23.31 2.91
N VAL A 102 6.99 -22.76 1.84
CA VAL A 102 6.80 -21.37 1.42
C VAL A 102 5.42 -21.20 0.78
N SER A 103 4.69 -20.17 1.21
CA SER A 103 3.39 -19.83 0.62
C SER A 103 3.58 -19.26 -0.79
N ARG A 104 2.80 -19.77 -1.74
CA ARG A 104 2.71 -19.21 -3.10
C ARG A 104 2.06 -17.83 -3.14
N HIS A 105 1.34 -17.45 -2.08
CA HIS A 105 0.65 -16.16 -2.03
C HIS A 105 1.50 -15.13 -1.29
N ARG A 106 1.54 -13.92 -1.83
CA ARG A 106 2.07 -12.75 -1.13
C ARG A 106 0.99 -12.18 -0.21
N TYR A 107 1.39 -11.77 0.99
CA TYR A 107 0.48 -11.21 1.98
C TYR A 107 0.71 -9.72 2.14
N ALA A 108 -0.36 -8.94 1.96
CA ALA A 108 -0.30 -7.49 2.18
C ALA A 108 0.08 -7.17 3.63
N ALA A 109 0.93 -6.15 3.86
CA ALA A 109 1.44 -5.77 5.18
C ALA A 109 0.34 -5.63 6.25
N PHE A 110 -0.80 -5.01 5.91
CA PHE A 110 -1.90 -4.80 6.86
C PHE A 110 -2.56 -6.09 7.37
N ARG A 111 -2.34 -7.23 6.69
CA ARG A 111 -2.83 -8.55 7.12
C ARG A 111 -1.87 -9.26 8.06
N VAL A 112 -0.58 -8.89 8.06
CA VAL A 112 0.47 -9.54 8.83
C VAL A 112 0.59 -8.88 10.20
N VAL A 113 0.53 -9.69 11.26
CA VAL A 113 0.51 -9.23 12.65
C VAL A 113 1.56 -10.01 13.44
N PRO A 114 2.32 -9.39 14.38
CA PRO A 114 3.31 -10.10 15.16
C PRO A 114 2.69 -11.25 15.97
N TYR A 115 3.31 -12.42 15.93
CA TYR A 115 3.00 -13.49 16.87
C TYR A 115 3.76 -13.28 18.18
N ARG A 116 3.03 -13.02 19.27
CA ARG A 116 3.63 -12.87 20.60
C ARG A 116 3.80 -14.23 21.27
N ALA A 117 4.92 -14.89 20.99
CA ALA A 117 5.25 -16.17 21.60
C ALA A 117 5.44 -16.03 23.12
N ARG A 118 4.93 -17.02 23.89
CA ARG A 118 5.12 -17.07 25.36
C ARG A 118 6.53 -17.53 25.77
N ARG A 119 7.23 -18.19 24.85
CA ARG A 119 8.61 -18.69 24.99
C ARG A 119 9.39 -18.32 23.73
N LYS A 120 10.70 -18.13 23.86
CA LYS A 120 11.56 -17.85 22.70
C LYS A 120 11.55 -19.08 21.79
N VAL A 121 11.03 -18.91 20.58
CA VAL A 121 11.09 -19.90 19.51
C VAL A 121 12.15 -19.38 18.54
N VAL A 122 13.14 -20.21 18.23
CA VAL A 122 14.15 -19.92 17.22
C VAL A 122 13.83 -20.81 16.04
N VAL A 123 13.63 -20.21 14.87
CA VAL A 123 13.40 -20.92 13.62
C VAL A 123 14.65 -20.78 12.77
N SER A 124 15.20 -21.89 12.27
CA SER A 124 16.32 -21.82 11.32
C SER A 124 15.80 -21.31 9.98
N ILE A 125 16.47 -20.30 9.44
CA ILE A 125 16.04 -19.57 8.25
C ILE A 125 16.69 -20.16 6.97
N GLU A 126 17.69 -21.01 7.15
CA GLU A 126 18.56 -21.56 6.12
C GLU A 126 17.79 -22.42 5.10
N ASP A 127 16.61 -22.93 5.46
CA ASP A 127 15.79 -23.79 4.60
C ASP A 127 14.86 -23.03 3.63
N PHE A 128 14.69 -21.71 3.78
CA PHE A 128 13.71 -20.93 2.99
C PHE A 128 14.27 -20.25 1.74
N GLU A 129 15.59 -20.32 1.53
CA GLU A 129 16.32 -19.49 0.56
C GLU A 129 16.17 -19.96 -0.90
N GLU A 130 15.90 -21.25 -1.11
CA GLU A 130 15.83 -21.88 -2.44
C GLU A 130 14.64 -21.38 -3.30
N TRP A 131 13.67 -20.68 -2.71
CA TRP A 131 12.46 -20.22 -3.40
C TRP A 131 12.50 -18.79 -3.94
N GLY A 132 13.56 -18.02 -3.64
CA GLY A 132 13.71 -16.64 -4.13
C GLY A 132 13.67 -16.54 -5.66
N GLU A 133 14.18 -17.57 -6.33
CA GLU A 133 14.21 -17.69 -7.80
C GLU A 133 12.83 -18.04 -8.39
N TYR A 134 11.97 -18.73 -7.63
CA TYR A 134 10.67 -19.22 -8.09
C TYR A 134 9.51 -18.23 -7.86
N LEU A 135 9.67 -17.30 -6.91
CA LEU A 135 8.75 -16.17 -6.72
C LEU A 135 9.52 -14.84 -6.85
N PRO A 136 9.83 -14.42 -8.09
CA PRO A 136 10.44 -13.11 -8.34
C PRO A 136 9.54 -12.01 -7.79
N ASP A 137 10.12 -10.90 -7.35
CA ASP A 137 9.33 -9.74 -6.98
C ASP A 137 8.97 -8.96 -8.24
N GLU A 138 7.70 -8.99 -8.64
CA GLU A 138 7.23 -8.21 -9.79
C GLU A 138 7.35 -6.70 -9.54
N ASN A 139 7.50 -6.30 -8.27
CA ASN A 139 7.70 -4.92 -7.91
C ASN A 139 9.15 -4.47 -8.03
N GLU A 140 10.09 -5.39 -8.27
CA GLU A 140 11.52 -5.09 -8.34
C GLU A 140 11.79 -4.03 -9.42
N GLY A 141 12.42 -2.92 -9.01
CA GLY A 141 12.70 -1.76 -9.84
C GLY A 141 11.46 -0.97 -10.29
N LEU A 142 10.29 -1.13 -9.65
CA LEU A 142 9.11 -0.30 -9.96
C LEU A 142 9.38 1.18 -9.71
N GLU A 143 10.06 1.50 -8.61
CA GLU A 143 10.35 2.89 -8.23
C GLU A 143 11.20 3.59 -9.30
N GLU A 144 12.18 2.88 -9.86
CA GLU A 144 13.02 3.37 -10.97
C GLU A 144 12.18 3.59 -12.25
N ARG A 145 11.24 2.68 -12.56
CA ARG A 145 10.32 2.84 -13.71
C ARG A 145 9.44 4.09 -13.56
N PHE A 146 8.87 4.32 -12.38
CA PHE A 146 8.04 5.50 -12.12
C PHE A 146 8.84 6.80 -12.07
N ALA A 147 10.12 6.75 -11.72
CA ALA A 147 10.99 7.92 -11.72
C ALA A 147 11.28 8.40 -13.16
N LEU A 148 11.46 7.48 -14.11
CA LEU A 148 11.68 7.81 -15.53
C LEU A 148 10.48 8.50 -16.18
N ASP A 149 9.26 8.06 -15.84
CA ASP A 149 8.02 8.68 -16.35
C ASP A 149 7.84 10.14 -15.89
N ASN A 150 8.35 10.50 -14.70
CA ASN A 150 8.32 11.89 -14.20
C ASN A 150 9.33 12.79 -14.91
N GLU A 151 10.47 12.26 -15.36
CA GLU A 151 11.47 13.05 -16.09
C GLU A 151 11.03 13.31 -17.54
N GLU A 152 10.27 12.40 -18.16
CA GLU A 152 9.74 12.60 -19.53
C GLU A 152 8.65 13.70 -19.61
N GLU A 153 7.89 13.95 -18.53
CA GLU A 153 6.90 15.05 -18.50
C GLU A 153 7.55 16.45 -18.40
N GLU A 154 8.76 16.60 -17.86
CA GLU A 154 9.44 17.90 -17.75
C GLU A 154 10.13 18.37 -19.04
N VAL A 155 10.32 17.51 -20.05
CA VAL A 155 11.04 17.86 -21.30
C VAL A 155 10.13 18.44 -22.40
N SER A 156 8.80 18.43 -22.24
CA SER A 156 7.87 18.97 -23.26
C SER A 156 7.60 20.49 -23.18
N GLY A 157 8.38 21.21 -22.37
CA GLY A 157 8.15 22.61 -21.99
C GLY A 157 9.07 23.65 -22.64
N THR A 158 9.69 23.39 -23.79
CA THR A 158 10.36 24.46 -24.57
C THR A 158 10.13 24.22 -26.04
N ASP A 159 9.26 25.01 -26.66
CA ASP A 159 9.40 25.52 -28.03
C ASP A 159 8.25 26.49 -28.36
N GLY A 160 8.60 27.68 -28.86
CA GLY A 160 7.67 28.61 -29.52
C GLY A 160 7.81 30.07 -29.09
N GLU A 161 8.81 30.75 -29.66
CA GLU A 161 8.86 32.22 -29.84
C GLU A 161 7.59 32.80 -30.48
#